data_AF-A0A7D4D1K2-F1
#
_entry.id   AF-A0A7D4D1K2-F1
#
_cell.length_a   1.000
_cell.length_b   1.000
_cell.length_c   1.000
_cell.angle_alpha   90.00
_cell.angle_beta   90.00
_cell.angle_gamma   90.00
#
_symmetry.space_group_name_H-M   'P 1'
#
loop_
_entity.id
_entity.type
_entity.pdbx_description
1 polymer ?
#
loop_
_entity_poly.entity_id
_entity_poly.type
_entity_poly.pdbx_seq_one_letter_code
_entity_poly.pdbx_strand_id
1 'polypeptide(L)'
;MSDDDRAGEFGPIYLPALQRIRDLWLDLEPLVDATAYDDVVAPTELQINLSDGLADAESARLDIQWSELGMYSFHYVDSNDVNWRFDRHPNTHSPEIHFHPPPAAATTDAEPSCIDVTEVSLVTRAVHTMWRAAYEDNNVDQLNSASNPP
;
A
#
# COMPACT_ATOMS: atom_id res chain seq x y z
N MET A 1 -11.68 -5.16 -7.48
CA MET A 1 -12.06 -5.22 -6.06
C MET A 1 -13.53 -5.56 -5.98
N SER A 2 -13.93 -6.58 -5.21
CA SER A 2 -15.35 -6.88 -5.00
C SER A 2 -15.89 -5.92 -3.94
N ASP A 3 -17.02 -5.26 -4.22
CA ASP A 3 -17.63 -4.21 -3.39
C ASP A 3 -18.18 -4.69 -2.02
N ASP A 4 -18.00 -5.96 -1.65
CA ASP A 4 -18.78 -6.60 -0.58
C ASP A 4 -18.13 -6.60 0.82
N ASP A 5 -16.97 -5.96 0.99
CA ASP A 5 -16.20 -6.02 2.25
C ASP A 5 -16.21 -4.73 3.10
N ARG A 6 -16.92 -3.66 2.69
CA ARG A 6 -16.87 -2.36 3.38
C ARG A 6 -18.14 -2.05 4.18
N ALA A 7 -17.97 -1.81 5.49
CA ALA A 7 -19.05 -1.34 6.37
C ALA A 7 -19.01 0.19 6.45
N GLY A 8 -19.31 0.85 5.33
CA GLY A 8 -19.21 2.31 5.19
C GLY A 8 -18.60 2.71 3.84
N GLU A 9 -18.65 4.00 3.52
CA GLU A 9 -18.10 4.53 2.27
C GLU A 9 -16.62 4.87 2.43
N PHE A 10 -15.77 4.49 1.47
CA PHE A 10 -14.34 4.85 1.43
C PHE A 10 -14.12 6.37 1.38
N GLY A 11 -15.09 7.09 0.81
CA GLY A 11 -15.07 8.53 0.58
C GLY A 11 -14.40 8.92 -0.75
N PRO A 12 -14.51 10.19 -1.15
CA PRO A 12 -13.90 10.71 -2.36
C PRO A 12 -12.37 10.69 -2.26
N ILE A 13 -11.70 10.51 -3.40
CA ILE A 13 -10.24 10.45 -3.48
C ILE A 13 -9.62 11.83 -3.27
N TYR A 14 -8.60 11.88 -2.42
CA TYR A 14 -7.88 13.10 -2.09
C TYR A 14 -6.57 13.18 -2.89
N LEU A 15 -6.65 13.75 -4.10
CA LEU A 15 -5.52 13.87 -5.02
C LEU A 15 -4.24 14.49 -4.41
N PRO A 16 -4.28 15.52 -3.54
CA PRO A 16 -3.07 16.03 -2.90
C PRO A 16 -2.33 14.99 -2.05
N ALA A 17 -3.02 14.01 -1.45
CA ALA A 17 -2.36 12.91 -0.77
C ALA A 17 -1.63 12.00 -1.75
N LEU A 18 -2.27 11.61 -2.86
CA LEU A 18 -1.63 10.80 -3.90
C LEU A 18 -0.37 11.50 -4.46
N GLN A 19 -0.44 12.80 -4.75
CA GLN A 19 0.72 13.57 -5.20
C GLN A 19 1.86 13.54 -4.19
N ARG A 20 1.54 13.67 -2.89
CA ARG A 20 2.54 13.62 -1.82
C ARG A 20 3.14 12.23 -1.64
N ILE A 21 2.33 11.17 -1.78
CA ILE A 21 2.79 9.78 -1.74
C ILE A 21 3.77 9.53 -2.89
N ARG A 22 3.40 9.94 -4.12
CA ARG A 22 4.25 9.84 -5.31
C ARG A 22 5.60 10.51 -5.10
N ASP A 23 5.60 11.76 -4.64
CA ASP A 23 6.84 12.52 -4.46
C ASP A 23 7.73 11.87 -3.38
N LEU A 24 7.15 11.32 -2.30
CA LEU A 24 7.90 10.57 -1.31
C LEU A 24 8.53 9.28 -1.87
N TRP A 25 7.80 8.51 -2.68
CA TRP A 25 8.35 7.31 -3.31
C TRP A 25 9.49 7.65 -4.28
N LEU A 26 9.34 8.70 -5.09
CA LEU A 26 10.39 9.19 -5.99
C LEU A 26 11.64 9.67 -5.23
N ASP A 27 11.46 10.29 -4.06
CA ASP A 27 12.58 10.77 -3.24
C ASP A 27 13.29 9.65 -2.48
N LEU A 28 12.54 8.62 -2.05
CA LEU A 28 13.04 7.56 -1.15
C LEU A 28 13.59 6.35 -1.90
N GLU A 29 12.97 5.95 -3.01
CA GLU A 29 13.23 4.66 -3.63
C GLU A 29 13.83 4.80 -5.04
N PRO A 30 15.13 4.50 -5.20
CA PRO A 30 15.79 4.55 -6.50
C PRO A 30 15.25 3.54 -7.54
N LEU A 31 14.53 2.49 -7.11
CA LEU A 31 13.94 1.49 -8.00
C LEU A 31 12.67 1.96 -8.70
N VAL A 32 12.11 3.13 -8.34
CA VAL A 32 10.94 3.68 -9.04
C VAL A 32 11.28 3.96 -10.51
N ASP A 33 10.66 3.20 -11.40
CA ASP A 33 10.84 3.32 -12.86
C ASP A 33 9.84 4.32 -13.46
N ALA A 34 8.58 4.24 -13.05
CA ALA A 34 7.51 5.09 -13.56
C ALA A 34 6.38 5.28 -12.55
N THR A 35 5.69 6.42 -12.64
CA THR A 35 4.48 6.69 -11.86
C THR A 35 3.33 7.08 -12.78
N ALA A 36 2.12 6.60 -12.53
CA ALA A 36 0.94 6.91 -13.32
C ALA A 36 -0.29 7.13 -12.43
N TYR A 37 -1.27 7.84 -12.97
CA TYR A 37 -2.63 7.84 -12.43
C TYR A 37 -3.53 7.03 -13.38
N ASP A 38 -4.55 6.39 -12.85
CA ASP A 38 -5.53 5.61 -13.61
C ASP A 38 -6.35 6.47 -14.59
N ASP A 39 -6.68 7.71 -14.19
CA ASP A 39 -7.39 8.69 -15.01
C ASP A 39 -6.75 10.08 -14.92
N VAL A 40 -6.71 10.82 -16.04
CA VAL A 40 -6.06 12.13 -16.13
C VAL A 40 -6.93 13.29 -15.63
N VAL A 41 -8.24 13.10 -15.54
CA VAL A 41 -9.22 14.12 -15.15
C VAL A 41 -9.70 13.91 -13.72
N ALA A 42 -10.01 12.67 -13.36
CA ALA A 42 -10.55 12.29 -12.06
C ALA A 42 -9.81 11.04 -11.52
N PRO A 43 -8.51 11.18 -11.19
CA PRO A 43 -7.70 10.07 -10.72
C PRO A 43 -8.29 9.46 -9.45
N THR A 44 -8.42 8.15 -9.44
CA THR A 44 -8.84 7.39 -8.25
C THR A 44 -7.70 6.59 -7.62
N GLU A 45 -6.64 6.35 -8.39
CA GLU A 45 -5.52 5.52 -7.99
C GLU A 45 -4.20 6.10 -8.52
N LEU A 46 -3.16 6.00 -7.68
CA LEU A 46 -1.78 6.23 -8.04
C LEU A 46 -1.09 4.87 -8.20
N GLN A 47 -0.39 4.70 -9.31
CA GLN A 47 0.46 3.54 -9.58
C GLN A 47 1.93 3.95 -9.50
N ILE A 48 2.70 3.22 -8.70
CA ILE A 48 4.17 3.32 -8.63
C ILE A 48 4.74 2.01 -9.18
N ASN A 49 5.43 2.06 -10.32
CA ASN A 49 6.11 0.91 -10.91
C ASN A 49 7.56 0.89 -10.45
N LEU A 50 8.01 -0.27 -10.01
CA LEU A 50 9.35 -0.54 -9.53
C LEU A 50 10.06 -1.46 -10.54
N SER A 51 11.32 -1.14 -10.81
CA SER A 51 12.20 -1.89 -11.72
C SER A 51 12.69 -3.23 -11.15
N ASP A 52 12.31 -3.56 -9.92
CA ASP A 52 12.61 -4.80 -9.23
C ASP A 52 11.51 -5.11 -8.19
N GLY A 53 11.42 -6.36 -7.75
CA GLY A 53 10.42 -6.82 -6.78
C GLY A 53 11.01 -7.57 -5.60
N LEU A 54 10.14 -8.09 -4.74
CA LEU A 54 10.54 -8.94 -3.62
C LEU A 54 11.05 -10.29 -4.14
N ALA A 55 12.04 -10.85 -3.45
CA ALA A 55 12.65 -12.13 -3.77
C ALA A 55 13.21 -12.22 -5.21
N ASP A 56 12.60 -13.04 -6.05
CA ASP A 56 13.01 -13.31 -7.43
C ASP A 56 12.11 -12.63 -8.46
N ALA A 57 11.23 -11.71 -8.03
CA ALA A 57 10.39 -10.94 -8.94
C ALA A 57 11.21 -9.88 -9.68
N GLU A 58 11.07 -9.80 -11.01
CA GLU A 58 11.83 -8.88 -11.88
C GLU A 58 11.24 -7.46 -11.93
N SER A 59 10.05 -7.26 -11.36
CA SER A 59 9.39 -5.96 -11.28
C SER A 59 8.25 -6.01 -10.27
N ALA A 60 7.85 -4.85 -9.77
CA ALA A 60 6.68 -4.72 -8.90
C ALA A 60 5.91 -3.44 -9.16
N ARG A 61 4.69 -3.37 -8.63
CA ARG A 61 3.85 -2.19 -8.66
C ARG A 61 3.12 -2.01 -7.33
N LEU A 62 2.98 -0.77 -6.90
CA LEU A 62 2.05 -0.36 -5.86
C LEU A 62 0.86 0.37 -6.46
N ASP A 63 -0.33 -0.12 -6.20
CA ASP A 63 -1.62 0.50 -6.51
C ASP A 63 -2.16 1.17 -5.24
N ILE A 64 -2.26 2.50 -5.26
CA ILE A 64 -2.44 3.31 -4.05
C ILE A 64 -3.68 4.20 -4.14
N GLN A 65 -4.53 4.13 -3.11
CA GLN A 65 -5.69 4.98 -2.94
C GLN A 65 -5.61 5.73 -1.61
N TRP A 66 -6.09 6.97 -1.57
CA TRP A 66 -6.21 7.76 -0.34
C TRP A 66 -7.42 8.68 -0.43
N SER A 67 -8.33 8.63 0.54
CA SER A 67 -9.57 9.41 0.56
C SER A 67 -9.50 10.67 1.41
N GLU A 68 -10.44 11.60 1.21
CA GLU A 68 -10.62 12.79 2.05
C GLU A 68 -10.92 12.45 3.52
N LEU A 69 -11.41 11.23 3.79
CA LEU A 69 -11.68 10.72 5.13
C LEU A 69 -10.44 10.06 5.78
N GLY A 70 -9.29 10.09 5.10
CA GLY A 70 -8.05 9.47 5.57
C GLY A 70 -8.04 7.95 5.45
N MET A 71 -8.96 7.37 4.66
CA MET A 71 -8.95 5.95 4.34
C MET A 71 -7.94 5.71 3.24
N TYR A 72 -7.26 4.56 3.26
CA TYR A 72 -6.22 4.27 2.29
C TYR A 72 -6.14 2.79 1.94
N SER A 73 -5.50 2.51 0.81
CA SER A 73 -5.04 1.18 0.39
C SER A 73 -3.67 1.35 -0.26
N PHE A 74 -2.68 0.57 0.17
CA PHE A 74 -1.40 0.39 -0.49
C PHE A 74 -1.30 -1.08 -0.90
N HIS A 75 -1.57 -1.38 -2.17
CA HIS A 75 -1.60 -2.74 -2.67
C HIS A 75 -0.37 -3.01 -3.54
N TYR A 76 0.50 -3.90 -3.08
CA TYR A 76 1.66 -4.34 -3.84
C TYR A 76 1.29 -5.57 -4.68
N VAL A 77 1.82 -5.63 -5.90
CA VAL A 77 1.81 -6.80 -6.78
C VAL A 77 3.11 -6.88 -7.55
N ASP A 78 3.67 -8.08 -7.72
CA ASP A 78 4.89 -8.28 -8.50
C ASP A 78 4.76 -9.26 -9.66
N SER A 79 5.84 -9.41 -10.42
CA SER A 79 5.89 -10.26 -11.61
C SER A 79 5.71 -11.76 -11.31
N ASN A 80 5.80 -12.17 -10.04
CA ASN A 80 5.58 -13.54 -9.60
C ASN A 80 4.16 -13.73 -9.01
N ASP A 81 3.26 -12.76 -9.27
CA ASP A 81 1.90 -12.68 -8.74
C ASP A 81 1.84 -12.65 -7.20
N VAL A 82 2.93 -12.33 -6.52
CA VAL A 82 2.91 -12.10 -5.07
C VAL A 82 2.32 -10.73 -4.80
N ASN A 83 1.34 -10.68 -3.91
CA ASN A 83 0.66 -9.46 -3.54
C ASN A 83 0.34 -9.40 -2.03
N TRP A 84 0.41 -8.20 -1.48
CA TRP A 84 0.11 -7.87 -0.09
C TRP A 84 -0.48 -6.46 -0.02
N ARG A 85 -1.16 -6.12 1.08
CA ARG A 85 -1.85 -4.82 1.17
C ARG A 85 -1.89 -4.24 2.58
N PHE A 86 -1.65 -2.93 2.69
CA PHE A 86 -2.00 -2.16 3.88
C PHE A 86 -3.26 -1.35 3.63
N ASP A 87 -4.26 -1.52 4.49
CA ASP A 87 -5.54 -0.84 4.38
C ASP A 87 -5.91 -0.08 5.64
N ARG A 88 -6.61 1.03 5.44
CA ARG A 88 -7.41 1.68 6.47
C ARG A 88 -8.80 1.96 5.92
N HIS A 89 -9.81 1.23 6.38
CA HIS A 89 -11.21 1.55 6.11
C HIS A 89 -12.16 0.83 7.07
N PRO A 90 -13.38 1.37 7.27
CA PRO A 90 -14.43 0.66 8.01
C PRO A 90 -14.79 -0.68 7.36
N ASN A 91 -14.86 -1.73 8.17
CA ASN A 91 -15.40 -3.04 7.80
C ASN A 91 -15.97 -3.74 9.05
N THR A 92 -16.64 -4.87 8.87
CA THR A 92 -17.30 -5.63 9.97
C THR A 92 -16.50 -6.81 10.50
N HIS A 93 -15.38 -7.15 9.87
CA HIS A 93 -14.72 -8.45 10.04
C HIS A 93 -13.20 -8.36 10.30
N SER A 94 -12.60 -7.17 10.15
CA SER A 94 -11.18 -6.88 10.35
C SER A 94 -11.00 -5.60 11.18
N PRO A 95 -9.80 -5.36 11.75
CA PRO A 95 -9.47 -4.06 12.30
C PRO A 95 -9.63 -2.94 11.27
N GLU A 96 -9.91 -1.70 11.71
CA GLU A 96 -10.02 -0.55 10.79
C GLU A 96 -8.73 -0.36 9.99
N ILE A 97 -7.58 -0.48 10.67
CA ILE A 97 -6.24 -0.47 10.07
C ILE A 97 -5.72 -1.90 10.08
N HIS A 98 -5.55 -2.49 8.90
CA HIS A 98 -5.21 -3.90 8.75
C HIS A 98 -4.23 -4.14 7.61
N PHE A 99 -3.61 -5.31 7.64
CA PHE A 99 -2.67 -5.81 6.65
C PHE A 99 -3.20 -7.12 6.07
N HIS A 100 -3.13 -7.26 4.76
CA HIS A 100 -3.36 -8.51 4.05
C HIS A 100 -2.01 -9.11 3.67
N PRO A 101 -1.63 -10.26 4.26
CA PRO A 101 -0.32 -10.86 4.03
C PRO A 101 -0.17 -11.44 2.61
N PRO A 102 1.09 -11.58 2.14
CA PRO A 102 1.38 -12.36 0.93
C PRO A 102 1.06 -13.85 1.13
N PRO A 103 0.90 -14.62 0.04
CA PRO A 103 1.16 -14.24 -1.34
C PRO A 103 -0.04 -13.66 -2.09
N ALA A 104 -1.26 -13.75 -1.54
CA ALA A 104 -2.49 -13.52 -2.30
C ALA A 104 -3.35 -12.37 -1.76
N ALA A 105 -2.87 -11.63 -0.75
CA ALA A 105 -3.60 -10.57 -0.07
C ALA A 105 -5.06 -10.94 0.25
N ALA A 106 -5.30 -12.19 0.68
CA ALA A 106 -6.64 -12.72 0.81
C ALA A 106 -7.44 -11.95 1.87
N THR A 107 -8.70 -11.62 1.58
CA THR A 107 -9.56 -10.90 2.53
C THR A 107 -9.67 -11.62 3.87
N THR A 108 -9.75 -12.96 3.85
CA THR A 108 -9.91 -13.79 5.05
C THR A 108 -8.70 -13.82 5.97
N ASP A 109 -7.54 -13.41 5.46
CA ASP A 109 -6.26 -13.51 6.15
C ASP A 109 -5.83 -12.15 6.72
N ALA A 110 -6.72 -11.16 6.71
CA ALA A 110 -6.46 -9.84 7.25
C ALA A 110 -6.05 -9.89 8.73
N GLU A 111 -4.95 -9.23 9.05
CA GLU A 111 -4.42 -9.11 10.40
C GLU A 111 -4.26 -7.63 10.80
N PRO A 112 -4.10 -7.30 12.10
CA PRO A 112 -3.84 -5.93 12.52
C PRO A 112 -2.58 -5.36 11.84
N SER A 113 -2.67 -4.13 11.36
CA SER A 113 -1.50 -3.41 10.83
C SER A 113 -0.53 -3.05 11.95
N CYS A 114 0.77 -3.07 11.67
CA CYS A 114 1.82 -2.56 12.52
C CYS A 114 1.98 -1.01 12.48
N ILE A 115 1.21 -0.34 11.61
CA ILE A 115 1.24 1.11 11.36
C ILE A 115 0.05 1.76 12.10
N ASP A 116 0.33 2.50 13.17
CA ASP A 116 -0.70 3.18 13.96
C ASP A 116 -0.93 4.65 13.54
N VAL A 117 0.05 5.25 12.87
CA VAL A 117 -0.02 6.62 12.33
C VAL A 117 -1.07 6.73 11.24
N THR A 118 -1.61 7.94 11.03
CA THR A 118 -2.68 8.17 10.04
C THR A 118 -2.37 9.32 9.07
N GLU A 119 -1.27 10.01 9.29
CA GLU A 119 -0.80 11.10 8.45
C GLU A 119 -0.15 10.55 7.17
N VAL A 120 -0.56 11.07 6.00
CA VAL A 120 -0.10 10.65 4.66
C VAL A 120 1.41 10.38 4.60
N SER A 121 2.22 11.30 5.14
CA SER A 121 3.68 11.18 5.04
C SER A 121 4.24 10.07 5.92
N LEU A 122 3.68 9.86 7.10
CA LEU A 122 4.16 8.87 8.06
C LEU A 122 3.72 7.48 7.59
N VAL A 123 2.45 7.32 7.17
CA VAL A 123 1.98 6.07 6.58
C VAL A 123 2.81 5.67 5.35
N THR A 124 3.11 6.62 4.45
CA THR A 124 3.93 6.33 3.27
C THR A 124 5.34 5.87 3.64
N ARG A 125 5.97 6.53 4.61
CA ARG A 125 7.33 6.20 5.09
C ARG A 125 7.34 4.86 5.81
N ALA A 126 6.32 4.57 6.60
CA ALA A 126 6.11 3.29 7.25
C ALA A 126 6.00 2.16 6.22
N VAL A 127 5.10 2.27 5.24
CA VAL A 127 4.93 1.28 4.16
C VAL A 127 6.23 1.08 3.38
N HIS A 128 6.88 2.19 2.98
CA HIS A 128 8.18 2.13 2.29
C HIS A 128 9.24 1.41 3.13
N THR A 129 9.33 1.72 4.43
CA THR A 129 10.30 1.10 5.35
C THR A 129 10.07 -0.40 5.46
N MET A 130 8.81 -0.85 5.55
CA MET A 130 8.48 -2.27 5.61
C MET A 130 8.81 -3.00 4.31
N TRP A 131 8.44 -2.42 3.16
CA TRP A 131 8.78 -3.00 1.87
C TRP A 131 10.28 -3.06 1.65
N ARG A 132 11.01 -1.99 1.99
CA ARG A 132 12.47 -1.92 1.82
C ARG A 132 13.19 -2.95 2.68
N ALA A 133 12.76 -3.16 3.92
CA ALA A 133 13.33 -4.15 4.81
C ALA A 133 13.08 -5.58 4.29
N ALA A 134 11.86 -5.87 3.81
CA ALA A 134 11.54 -7.14 3.16
C ALA A 134 12.35 -7.37 1.88
N TYR A 135 12.57 -6.32 1.08
CA TYR A 135 13.38 -6.35 -0.14
C TYR A 135 14.86 -6.64 0.16
N GLU A 136 15.47 -5.89 1.10
CA GLU A 136 16.90 -6.01 1.43
C GLU A 136 17.26 -7.36 2.06
N ASP A 137 16.40 -7.89 2.95
CA ASP A 137 16.63 -9.15 3.64
C ASP A 137 16.07 -10.37 2.91
N ASN A 138 15.41 -10.16 1.76
CA ASN A 138 14.66 -11.19 1.04
C ASN A 138 13.72 -11.97 1.98
N ASN A 139 12.94 -11.24 2.77
CA ASN A 139 12.09 -11.80 3.82
C ASN A 139 10.75 -11.06 3.90
N VAL A 140 9.73 -11.65 3.27
CA VAL A 140 8.36 -11.12 3.25
C VAL A 140 7.70 -11.06 4.63
N ASP A 141 8.17 -11.85 5.61
CA ASP A 141 7.63 -11.82 6.97
C ASP A 141 7.90 -10.49 7.68
N GLN A 142 8.78 -9.64 7.12
CA GLN A 142 9.06 -8.32 7.68
C GLN A 142 7.96 -7.28 7.41
N LEU A 143 7.11 -7.51 6.39
CA LEU A 143 6.16 -6.52 5.87
C LEU A 143 5.21 -5.95 6.92
N ASN A 144 4.92 -6.69 8.00
CA ASN A 144 4.03 -6.25 9.08
C ASN A 144 4.64 -6.47 10.49
N SER A 145 5.97 -6.50 10.58
CA SER A 145 6.69 -6.94 11.80
C SER A 145 7.16 -5.82 12.74
N ALA A 146 7.14 -4.56 12.29
CA ALA A 146 7.64 -3.44 13.07
C ALA A 146 6.67 -3.03 14.20
N SER A 147 7.12 -2.14 15.08
CA SER A 147 6.26 -1.51 16.08
C SER A 147 6.19 -0.01 15.82
N ASN A 148 5.11 0.42 15.15
CA ASN A 148 4.85 1.80 14.76
C ASN A 148 6.03 2.49 14.04
N PRO A 149 6.39 2.01 12.84
CA PRO A 149 7.45 2.61 12.03
C PRO A 149 7.15 4.09 11.68
N PRO A 150 8.18 4.90 11.39
CA PRO A 150 8.10 6.36 11.30
C PRO A 150 7.33 6.89 10.08
#